data_AF-A0A141RMG0-F1
#
_entry.id   AF-A0A141RMG0-F1
#
_cell.length_a   1.000
_cell.length_b   1.000
_cell.length_c   1.000
_cell.angle_alpha   90.00
_cell.angle_beta   90.00
_cell.angle_gamma   90.00
#
_symmetry.space_group_name_H-M   'P 1'
#
loop_
_entity.id
_entity.type
_entity.pdbx_description
1 polymer ?
#
loop_
_entity_poly.entity_id
_entity_poly.type
_entity_poly.pdbx_seq_one_letter_code
_entity_poly.pdbx_strand_id
1 'polypeptide(L)'
;DENVILQLISRPLPADADLFDVADNCAALVSVLVETDDVASRTALCERLLEALRRLRALCDADLPPYLIEQLIMGEKTNSCVPDCWQDTLTQVDYVLALTQAVMGGTLPAYVVKELTGLLHDMVWLLAEFVKEPRITAH
;
A
#
# COMPACT_ATOMS: atom_id res chain seq x y z
N ASP A 1 5.10 -4.11 -19.20
CA ASP A 1 5.97 -3.15 -19.94
C ASP A 1 7.17 -2.73 -19.09
N GLU A 2 8.38 -3.03 -19.55
CA GLU A 2 9.65 -2.71 -18.86
C GLU A 2 9.81 -1.21 -18.54
N ASN A 3 9.25 -0.34 -19.40
CA ASN A 3 9.25 1.11 -19.21
C ASN A 3 8.45 1.55 -17.96
N VAL A 4 7.34 0.87 -17.65
CA VAL A 4 6.50 1.18 -16.46
C VAL A 4 7.24 0.81 -15.17
N ILE A 5 7.91 -0.35 -15.16
CA ILE A 5 8.73 -0.81 -14.04
C ILE A 5 9.83 0.21 -13.73
N LEU A 6 10.58 0.64 -14.77
CA LEU A 6 11.65 1.62 -14.60
C LEU A 6 11.13 2.97 -14.10
N GLN A 7 9.97 3.44 -14.57
CA GLN A 7 9.37 4.69 -14.08
C GLN A 7 8.99 4.62 -12.59
N LEU A 8 8.39 3.53 -12.13
CA LEU A 8 8.02 3.38 -10.72
C LEU A 8 9.23 3.23 -9.78
N ILE A 9 10.27 2.53 -10.24
CA ILE A 9 11.52 2.37 -9.49
C ILE A 9 12.27 3.71 -9.43
N SER A 10 12.36 4.43 -10.55
CA SER A 10 13.19 5.64 -10.66
C SER A 10 12.52 6.92 -10.14
N ARG A 11 11.21 6.94 -9.93
CA ARG A 11 10.48 8.13 -9.49
C ARG A 11 10.26 8.13 -7.96
N PRO A 12 11.13 8.75 -7.15
CA PRO A 12 10.88 8.88 -5.72
C PRO A 12 9.58 9.63 -5.45
N LEU A 13 8.86 9.22 -4.40
CA LEU A 13 7.73 9.96 -3.89
C LEU A 13 8.20 11.33 -3.38
N PRO A 14 7.50 12.43 -3.69
CA PRO A 14 7.78 13.75 -3.13
C PRO A 14 7.81 13.70 -1.60
N ALA A 15 8.69 14.46 -0.94
CA ALA A 15 8.81 14.43 0.52
C ALA A 15 7.56 14.96 1.26
N ASP A 16 6.72 15.70 0.54
CA ASP A 16 5.44 16.28 0.98
C ASP A 16 4.21 15.45 0.57
N ALA A 17 4.38 14.34 -0.17
CA ALA A 17 3.29 13.42 -0.50
C ALA A 17 2.52 12.96 0.75
N ASP A 18 1.19 13.00 0.64
CA ASP A 18 0.29 12.75 1.75
C ASP A 18 -0.13 11.28 1.89
N LEU A 19 -1.04 11.00 2.82
CA LEU A 19 -1.50 9.62 3.09
C LEU A 19 -2.08 8.96 1.82
N PHE A 20 -2.84 9.70 1.01
CA PHE A 20 -3.51 9.15 -0.16
C PHE A 20 -2.52 8.94 -1.31
N ASP A 21 -1.62 9.90 -1.53
CA ASP A 21 -0.56 9.78 -2.53
C ASP A 21 0.34 8.56 -2.27
N VAL A 22 0.72 8.35 -1.01
CA VAL A 22 1.58 7.23 -0.61
C VAL A 22 0.83 5.90 -0.73
N ALA A 23 -0.46 5.86 -0.37
CA ALA A 23 -1.29 4.67 -0.53
C ALA A 23 -1.45 4.27 -2.01
N ASP A 24 -1.72 5.24 -2.89
CA ASP A 24 -1.80 5.01 -4.33
C ASP A 24 -0.48 4.55 -4.94
N ASN A 25 0.64 5.09 -4.45
CA ASN A 25 1.94 4.62 -4.87
C ASN A 25 2.20 3.16 -4.45
N CYS A 26 1.79 2.78 -3.23
CA CYS A 26 1.89 1.39 -2.79
C CYS A 26 1.07 0.47 -3.70
N ALA A 27 -0.17 0.84 -4.02
CA ALA A 27 -1.04 0.10 -4.93
C ALA A 27 -0.41 -0.06 -6.32
N ALA A 28 0.13 1.02 -6.90
CA ALA A 28 0.81 0.96 -8.20
C ALA A 28 2.04 0.04 -8.18
N LEU A 29 2.84 0.07 -7.10
CA LEU A 29 4.01 -0.78 -6.95
C LEU A 29 3.63 -2.26 -6.86
N VAL A 30 2.61 -2.63 -6.08
CA VAL A 30 2.18 -4.04 -5.98
C VAL A 30 1.53 -4.55 -7.26
N SER A 31 0.76 -3.71 -7.98
CA SER A 31 0.17 -4.09 -9.26
C SER A 31 1.23 -4.39 -10.31
N VAL A 32 2.38 -3.70 -10.28
CA VAL A 32 3.50 -4.05 -11.17
C VAL A 32 4.29 -5.25 -10.64
N LEU A 33 4.44 -5.39 -9.31
CA LEU A 33 5.13 -6.53 -8.69
C LEU A 33 4.48 -7.88 -9.03
N VAL A 34 3.14 -7.94 -9.10
CA VAL A 34 2.43 -9.19 -9.41
C VAL A 34 2.66 -9.65 -10.85
N GLU A 35 2.91 -8.72 -11.77
CA GLU A 35 3.18 -8.97 -13.19
C GLU A 35 4.68 -9.14 -13.51
N THR A 36 5.56 -8.95 -12.53
CA THR A 36 7.01 -8.98 -12.74
C THR A 36 7.60 -10.34 -12.37
N ASP A 37 8.21 -11.01 -13.35
CA ASP A 37 8.92 -12.29 -13.16
C ASP A 37 10.44 -12.11 -12.90
N ASP A 38 11.04 -11.03 -13.41
CA ASP A 38 12.48 -10.78 -13.27
C ASP A 38 12.87 -10.51 -11.81
N VAL A 39 13.84 -11.27 -11.29
CA VAL A 39 14.23 -11.24 -9.88
C VAL A 39 14.77 -9.87 -9.47
N ALA A 40 15.60 -9.24 -10.30
CA ALA A 40 16.20 -7.95 -9.98
C ALA A 40 15.13 -6.84 -9.89
N SER A 41 14.21 -6.82 -10.86
CA SER A 41 13.08 -5.90 -10.88
C SER A 41 12.13 -6.12 -9.71
N ARG A 42 11.83 -7.38 -9.37
CA ARG A 42 11.02 -7.72 -8.19
C ARG A 42 11.66 -7.22 -6.90
N THR A 43 12.96 -7.44 -6.72
CA THR A 43 13.68 -6.95 -5.53
C THR A 43 13.62 -5.43 -5.43
N ALA A 44 13.90 -4.72 -6.53
CA ALA A 44 13.83 -3.26 -6.56
C ALA A 44 12.40 -2.73 -6.26
N LEU A 45 11.37 -3.38 -6.81
CA LEU A 45 9.97 -3.05 -6.52
C LEU A 45 9.63 -3.29 -5.04
N CYS A 46 10.06 -4.42 -4.46
CA CYS A 46 9.85 -4.70 -3.04
C CYS A 46 10.56 -3.68 -2.14
N GLU A 47 11.79 -3.29 -2.44
CA GLU A 47 12.52 -2.26 -1.68
C GLU A 47 11.79 -0.91 -1.70
N ARG A 48 11.31 -0.51 -2.89
CA ARG A 48 10.52 0.71 -3.09
C ARG A 48 9.19 0.65 -2.35
N LEU A 49 8.52 -0.50 -2.39
CA LEU A 49 7.27 -0.73 -1.67
C LEU A 49 7.49 -0.68 -0.16
N LEU A 50 8.56 -1.30 0.37
CA LEU A 50 8.88 -1.21 1.79
C LEU A 50 9.09 0.22 2.26
N GLU A 51 9.76 1.04 1.45
CA GLU A 51 9.94 2.47 1.76
C GLU A 51 8.60 3.21 1.79
N ALA A 52 7.76 3.01 0.76
CA ALA A 52 6.44 3.62 0.69
C ALA A 52 5.54 3.17 1.86
N LEU A 53 5.54 1.88 2.21
CA LEU A 53 4.76 1.33 3.33
C LEU A 53 5.22 1.84 4.70
N ARG A 54 6.53 2.01 4.93
CA ARG A 54 7.04 2.62 6.17
C ARG A 54 6.59 4.06 6.30
N ARG A 55 6.60 4.80 5.19
CA ARG A 55 6.07 6.17 5.16
C ARG A 55 4.56 6.18 5.38
N LEU A 56 3.82 5.27 4.76
CA LEU A 56 2.38 5.13 4.96
C LEU A 56 2.07 4.91 6.44
N ARG A 57 2.80 4.00 7.09
CA ARG A 57 2.70 3.75 8.53
C ARG A 57 2.89 5.03 9.35
N ALA A 58 3.93 5.80 9.06
CA ALA A 58 4.20 7.05 9.77
C ALA A 58 3.10 8.11 9.55
N LEU A 59 2.50 8.14 8.36
CA LEU A 59 1.37 9.03 8.05
C LEU A 59 0.07 8.57 8.71
N CYS A 60 -0.13 7.27 8.95
CA CYS A 60 -1.26 6.76 9.72
C CYS A 60 -1.19 7.16 11.20
N ASP A 61 0.01 7.28 11.76
CA ASP A 61 0.24 7.74 13.15
C ASP A 61 0.19 9.27 13.31
N ALA A 62 0.29 10.01 12.20
CA ALA A 62 0.29 11.47 12.19
C ALA A 62 -1.13 12.05 12.09
N ASP A 63 -1.28 13.30 12.55
CA ASP A 63 -2.53 14.05 12.34
C ASP A 63 -2.77 14.28 10.84
N LEU A 64 -4.00 14.01 10.41
CA LEU A 64 -4.39 14.25 9.01
C LEU A 64 -4.43 15.75 8.71
N PRO A 65 -3.91 16.18 7.55
CA PRO A 65 -4.02 17.57 7.14
C PRO A 65 -5.50 17.95 6.85
N PRO A 66 -5.89 19.23 7.05
CA PRO A 66 -7.28 19.65 6.96
C PRO A 66 -7.99 19.32 5.65
N TYR A 67 -7.29 19.42 4.52
CA TYR A 67 -7.88 19.13 3.21
C TYR A 67 -8.20 17.64 3.02
N LEU A 68 -7.47 16.72 3.65
CA LEU A 68 -7.81 15.29 3.64
C LEU A 68 -9.01 15.03 4.55
N ILE A 69 -9.08 15.69 5.70
CA ILE A 69 -10.26 15.60 6.58
C ILE A 69 -11.52 16.08 5.84
N GLU A 70 -11.45 17.21 5.12
CA GLU A 70 -12.55 17.70 4.30
C GLU A 70 -12.99 16.67 3.25
N GLN A 71 -12.05 16.04 2.54
CA GLN A 71 -12.36 14.97 1.58
C GLN A 71 -13.04 13.77 2.24
N LEU A 72 -12.55 13.35 3.41
CA LEU A 72 -13.11 12.23 4.18
C LEU A 72 -14.52 12.56 4.73
N ILE A 73 -14.85 13.82 5.00
CA ILE A 73 -16.17 14.21 5.49
C ILE A 73 -17.17 14.40 4.34
N MET A 74 -16.72 14.85 3.17
CA MET A 74 -17.58 15.12 2.01
C MET A 74 -18.10 13.84 1.32
N GLY A 75 -17.46 12.70 1.55
CA GLY A 75 -17.87 11.45 0.91
C GLY A 75 -19.20 10.90 1.40
N GLU A 76 -19.94 10.26 0.49
CA GLU A 76 -21.21 9.59 0.83
C GLU A 76 -20.94 8.39 1.74
N LYS A 77 -21.75 8.24 2.80
CA LYS A 77 -21.61 7.13 3.75
C LYS A 77 -21.96 5.81 3.07
N THR A 78 -20.97 4.98 2.83
CA THR A 78 -21.11 3.61 2.34
C THR A 78 -20.73 2.60 3.43
N ASN A 79 -21.05 1.32 3.21
CA ASN A 79 -20.45 0.26 4.00
C ASN A 79 -18.95 0.20 3.69
N SER A 80 -18.13 0.00 4.72
CA SER A 80 -16.68 -0.12 4.53
C SER A 80 -16.33 -1.28 3.60
N CYS A 81 -15.29 -1.10 2.80
CA CYS A 81 -14.71 -2.07 1.89
C CYS A 81 -13.99 -3.19 2.64
N VAL A 82 -13.73 -3.01 3.94
CA VAL A 82 -13.16 -4.03 4.82
C VAL A 82 -14.10 -4.41 5.97
N PRO A 83 -14.08 -5.67 6.43
CA PRO A 83 -14.80 -6.09 7.63
C PRO A 83 -14.33 -5.33 8.87
N ASP A 84 -15.18 -5.26 9.91
CA ASP A 84 -14.86 -4.55 11.17
C ASP A 84 -13.55 -5.02 11.81
N CYS A 85 -13.23 -6.32 11.74
CA CYS A 85 -11.99 -6.86 12.29
C CYS A 85 -10.72 -6.42 11.56
N TRP A 86 -10.85 -5.72 10.43
CA TRP A 86 -9.76 -5.21 9.61
C TRP A 86 -9.67 -3.68 9.64
N GLN A 87 -10.56 -2.96 10.33
CA GLN A 87 -10.57 -1.48 10.30
C GLN A 87 -9.41 -0.81 11.08
N ASP A 88 -8.49 -1.58 11.65
CA ASP A 88 -7.23 -1.06 12.18
C ASP A 88 -6.20 -0.90 11.05
N THR A 89 -6.05 0.34 10.57
CA THR A 89 -5.11 0.69 9.51
C THR A 89 -3.67 0.31 9.86
N LEU A 90 -3.20 0.53 11.09
CA LEU A 90 -1.81 0.27 11.46
C LEU A 90 -1.48 -1.22 11.41
N THR A 91 -2.41 -2.05 11.90
CA THR A 91 -2.30 -3.52 11.81
C THR A 91 -2.27 -3.97 10.35
N GLN A 92 -3.12 -3.40 9.47
CA GLN A 92 -3.06 -3.70 8.04
C GLN A 92 -1.69 -3.33 7.43
N VAL A 93 -1.15 -2.14 7.75
CA VAL A 93 0.17 -1.71 7.26
C VAL A 93 1.27 -2.68 7.74
N ASP A 94 1.23 -3.14 8.99
CA ASP A 94 2.19 -4.12 9.52
C ASP A 94 2.14 -5.46 8.78
N TYR A 95 0.95 -5.93 8.43
CA TYR A 95 0.81 -7.16 7.66
C TYR A 95 1.41 -7.05 6.28
N VAL A 96 1.13 -5.98 5.54
CA VAL A 96 1.70 -5.80 4.19
C VAL A 96 3.21 -5.54 4.23
N LEU A 97 3.74 -4.90 5.29
CA LEU A 97 5.18 -4.80 5.52
C LEU A 97 5.82 -6.18 5.70
N ALA A 98 5.28 -7.01 6.59
CA ALA A 98 5.78 -8.36 6.85
C ALA A 98 5.69 -9.26 5.59
N LEU A 99 4.57 -9.18 4.86
CA LEU A 99 4.38 -9.90 3.60
C LEU A 99 5.41 -9.47 2.54
N THR A 100 5.65 -8.17 2.39
CA THR A 100 6.65 -7.66 1.43
C THR A 100 8.05 -8.17 1.78
N GLN A 101 8.42 -8.18 3.07
CA GLN A 101 9.68 -8.76 3.53
C GLN A 101 9.78 -10.26 3.23
N ALA A 102 8.70 -11.01 3.45
CA ALA A 102 8.66 -12.45 3.18
C ALA A 102 8.81 -12.77 1.68
N VAL A 103 8.12 -12.01 0.82
CA VAL A 103 8.22 -12.12 -0.65
C VAL A 103 9.63 -11.79 -1.14
N MET A 104 10.30 -10.81 -0.52
CA MET A 104 11.65 -10.40 -0.86
C MET A 104 12.75 -11.33 -0.31
N GLY A 105 12.49 -12.04 0.79
CA GLY A 105 13.52 -12.76 1.54
C GLY A 105 14.17 -13.96 0.83
N GLY A 106 13.61 -14.42 -0.29
CA GLY A 106 14.23 -15.46 -1.13
C GLY A 106 14.31 -16.86 -0.53
N THR A 107 13.69 -17.10 0.64
CA THR A 107 13.73 -18.39 1.36
C THR A 107 12.51 -19.28 1.07
N LEU A 108 11.47 -18.72 0.45
CA LEU A 108 10.20 -19.41 0.20
C LEU A 108 10.22 -20.12 -1.17
N PRO A 109 9.51 -21.26 -1.32
CA PRO A 109 9.30 -21.88 -2.62
C PRO A 109 8.61 -20.92 -3.60
N ALA A 110 8.93 -21.02 -4.89
CA ALA A 110 8.41 -20.11 -5.92
C ALA A 110 6.87 -20.03 -5.96
N TYR A 111 6.18 -21.16 -5.77
CA TYR A 111 4.71 -21.16 -5.71
C TYR A 111 4.18 -20.37 -4.52
N VAL A 112 4.84 -20.45 -3.35
CA VAL A 112 4.45 -19.69 -2.15
C VAL A 112 4.68 -18.20 -2.39
N VAL A 113 5.82 -17.83 -2.97
CA VAL A 113 6.12 -16.43 -3.33
C VAL A 113 5.04 -15.85 -4.25
N LYS A 114 4.59 -16.63 -5.24
CA LYS A 114 3.53 -16.21 -6.17
C LYS A 114 2.22 -15.94 -5.42
N GLU A 115 1.75 -16.88 -4.60
CA GLU A 115 0.50 -16.72 -3.84
C GLU A 115 0.59 -15.55 -2.85
N LEU A 116 1.71 -15.39 -2.14
CA LEU A 116 1.91 -14.27 -1.23
C LEU A 116 2.03 -12.92 -1.94
N THR A 117 2.54 -12.90 -3.18
CA THR A 117 2.55 -11.67 -4.00
C THR A 117 1.12 -11.27 -4.38
N GLY A 118 0.27 -12.24 -4.74
CA GLY A 118 -1.15 -11.99 -5.00
C GLY A 118 -1.90 -11.49 -3.75
N LEU A 119 -1.68 -12.13 -2.60
CA LEU A 119 -2.27 -11.67 -1.33
C LEU A 119 -1.79 -10.25 -0.96
N LEU A 120 -0.49 -9.96 -1.13
CA LEU A 120 0.07 -8.64 -0.88
C LEU A 120 -0.60 -7.58 -1.77
N HIS A 121 -0.82 -7.90 -3.06
CA HIS A 121 -1.55 -7.03 -3.98
C HIS A 121 -2.96 -6.70 -3.44
N ASP A 122 -3.75 -7.72 -3.12
CA ASP A 122 -5.14 -7.54 -2.70
C ASP A 122 -5.23 -6.76 -1.39
N MET A 123 -4.34 -7.03 -0.43
CA MET A 123 -4.30 -6.32 0.85
C MET A 123 -3.89 -4.86 0.69
N VAL A 124 -2.88 -4.56 -0.12
CA VAL A 124 -2.45 -3.17 -0.36
C VAL A 124 -3.51 -2.39 -1.13
N TRP A 125 -4.21 -3.04 -2.08
CA TRP A 125 -5.30 -2.43 -2.81
C TRP A 125 -6.48 -2.08 -1.89
N LEU A 126 -6.92 -3.03 -1.05
CA LEU A 126 -7.95 -2.78 -0.04
C LEU A 126 -7.54 -1.69 0.96
N LEU A 127 -6.30 -1.70 1.41
CA LEU A 127 -5.77 -0.67 2.30
C LEU A 127 -5.80 0.72 1.64
N ALA A 128 -5.45 0.82 0.36
CA ALA A 128 -5.46 2.08 -0.37
C ALA A 128 -6.87 2.67 -0.54
N GLU A 129 -7.87 1.82 -0.74
CA GLU A 129 -9.27 2.24 -0.72
C GLU A 129 -9.72 2.60 0.70
N PHE A 130 -9.39 1.76 1.69
CA PHE A 130 -9.81 1.94 3.08
C PHE A 130 -9.31 3.25 3.69
N VAL A 131 -8.06 3.66 3.43
CA VAL A 131 -7.53 4.91 4.00
C VAL A 131 -8.27 6.15 3.48
N LYS A 132 -8.95 6.04 2.33
CA LYS A 132 -9.72 7.11 1.68
C LYS A 132 -11.20 7.06 2.03
N GLU A 133 -11.64 6.05 2.78
CA GLU A 133 -13.05 5.91 3.12
C GLU A 133 -13.54 7.02 4.06
N PRO A 134 -14.75 7.55 3.81
CA PRO A 134 -15.31 8.60 4.65
C PRO A 134 -15.36 8.23 6.13
N ARG A 135 -14.71 9.03 6.98
CA ARG A 135 -14.67 8.79 8.43
C ARG A 135 -15.76 9.57 9.13
N ILE A 136 -16.58 8.89 9.91
CA ILE A 136 -17.56 9.55 10.79
C ILE A 136 -16.80 10.12 11.98
N THR A 137 -16.57 11.43 12.04
CA THR A 137 -16.43 12.09 13.34
C THR A 137 -17.81 12.11 13.98
N ALA A 138 -18.10 11.10 14.80
CA ALA A 138 -19.22 11.18 15.72
C ALA A 138 -18.87 12.28 16.74
N HIS A 139 -19.36 13.50 16.48
CA HIS A 139 -19.46 14.55 17.49
C HIS A 139 -20.74 14.36 18.30
#